data_AF-A0A2C7A7K5-F1
#
_entry.id   AF-A0A2C7A7K5-F1
#
_cell.length_a   1.000
_cell.length_b   1.000
_cell.length_c   1.000
_cell.angle_alpha   90.00
_cell.angle_beta   90.00
_cell.angle_gamma   90.00
#
_symmetry.space_group_name_H-M   'P 1'
#
loop_
_entity.id
_entity.type
_entity.pdbx_description
1 polymer ?
#
loop_
_entity_poly.entity_id
_entity_poly.type
_entity_poly.pdbx_seq_one_letter_code
_entity_poly.pdbx_strand_id
1 'polypeptide(L)'
;MRFLDRCLAAGITAPVVPGIMPVSNYAQAARFSAMCGTSVPAWLGALFEGTEDDPEIRRMVASIVAAEQVRTLQANGIDEFHFYTLNRPELTYAIAHILGVRPRDGASAPPAAGRP
;
A
#
# COMPACT_ATOMS: atom_id res chain seq x y z
N MET A 1 12.95 -7.27 -6.52
CA MET A 1 13.41 -6.28 -7.52
C MET A 1 13.37 -6.74 -8.98
N ARG A 2 13.05 -8.01 -9.30
CA ARG A 2 13.01 -8.54 -10.68
C ARG A 2 12.35 -7.66 -11.75
N PHE A 3 11.28 -6.92 -11.42
CA PHE A 3 10.63 -6.03 -12.39
C PHE A 3 11.55 -4.86 -12.79
N LEU A 4 12.19 -4.21 -11.82
CA LEU A 4 13.12 -3.11 -12.05
C LEU A 4 14.34 -3.59 -12.85
N ASP A 5 14.87 -4.77 -12.52
CA ASP A 5 16.00 -5.37 -13.25
C ASP A 5 15.67 -5.54 -14.75
N ARG A 6 14.44 -5.98 -15.07
CA ARG A 6 13.97 -6.10 -16.46
C ARG A 6 13.76 -4.75 -17.13
N CYS A 7 13.24 -3.74 -16.42
CA CYS A 7 13.11 -2.38 -16.95
C CYS A 7 14.47 -1.82 -17.35
N LEU A 8 15.46 -1.93 -16.47
CA LEU A 8 16.83 -1.48 -16.73
C LEU A 8 17.46 -2.25 -17.89
N ALA A 9 17.31 -3.59 -17.92
CA ALA A 9 17.80 -4.42 -19.03
C ALA A 9 17.15 -4.06 -20.39
N ALA A 10 15.91 -3.55 -20.38
CA ALA A 10 15.22 -3.05 -21.56
C ALA A 10 15.56 -1.58 -21.91
N GLY A 11 16.49 -0.95 -21.19
CA GLY A 11 16.90 0.44 -21.41
C GLY A 11 15.93 1.49 -20.83
N ILE A 12 14.97 1.09 -19.99
CA ILE A 12 14.05 2.01 -19.33
C ILE A 12 14.74 2.60 -18.10
N THR A 13 15.09 3.89 -18.17
CA THR A 13 15.76 4.63 -17.09
C THR A 13 14.85 5.60 -16.35
N ALA A 14 13.59 5.72 -16.78
CA ALA A 14 12.61 6.53 -16.09
C ALA A 14 12.32 5.98 -14.67
N PRO A 15 12.08 6.84 -13.67
CA PRO A 15 11.70 6.40 -12.33
C PRO A 15 10.42 5.55 -12.35
N VAL A 16 10.44 4.43 -11.64
CA VAL A 16 9.27 3.56 -11.48
C VAL A 16 8.78 3.69 -10.04
N VAL A 17 7.62 4.30 -9.85
CA VAL A 17 7.00 4.46 -8.53
C VAL A 17 6.13 3.24 -8.22
N PRO A 18 6.47 2.41 -7.21
CA PRO A 18 5.63 1.29 -6.83
C PRO A 18 4.31 1.74 -6.23
N GLY A 19 3.23 1.07 -6.67
CA GLY A 19 1.92 1.17 -6.06
C GLY A 19 1.78 0.23 -4.86
N ILE A 20 1.31 0.75 -3.72
CA ILE A 20 1.00 -0.01 -2.51
C ILE A 20 -0.52 0.02 -2.31
N MET A 21 -1.14 -1.15 -2.27
CA MET A 21 -2.56 -1.31 -1.97
C MET A 21 -2.70 -1.99 -0.61
N PRO A 22 -3.05 -1.24 0.45
CA PRO A 22 -3.31 -1.82 1.77
C PRO A 22 -4.57 -2.67 1.73
N VAL A 23 -4.42 -3.98 1.91
CA VAL A 23 -5.54 -4.93 1.86
C VAL A 23 -6.07 -5.15 3.27
N SER A 24 -7.23 -4.55 3.60
CA SER A 24 -7.95 -4.85 4.84
C SER A 24 -9.04 -5.91 4.68
N ASN A 25 -9.19 -6.51 3.50
CA ASN A 25 -10.09 -7.64 3.28
C ASN A 25 -9.35 -8.68 2.44
N TYR A 26 -8.71 -9.63 3.12
CA TYR A 26 -7.91 -10.66 2.48
C TYR A 26 -8.73 -11.50 1.50
N ALA A 27 -9.95 -11.91 1.88
CA ALA A 27 -10.81 -12.72 1.02
C ALA A 27 -11.13 -12.01 -0.31
N GLN A 28 -11.41 -10.71 -0.27
CA GLN A 28 -11.63 -9.90 -1.46
C GLN A 28 -10.35 -9.79 -2.31
N ALA A 29 -9.20 -9.54 -1.70
CA ALA A 29 -7.93 -9.44 -2.42
C ALA A 29 -7.51 -10.77 -3.05
N ALA A 30 -7.69 -11.90 -2.34
CA ALA A 30 -7.41 -13.22 -2.87
C ALA A 30 -8.28 -13.52 -4.11
N ARG A 31 -9.57 -13.17 -4.05
CA ARG A 31 -10.47 -13.28 -5.21
C ARG A 31 -10.05 -12.39 -6.37
N PHE A 32 -9.71 -11.13 -6.10
CA PHE A 32 -9.25 -10.19 -7.14
C PHE A 32 -7.95 -10.66 -7.79
N SER A 33 -7.00 -11.10 -6.98
CA SER A 33 -5.73 -11.68 -7.42
C SER A 33 -5.94 -12.85 -8.37
N ALA A 34 -6.82 -13.80 -8.00
CA ALA A 34 -7.14 -14.94 -8.84
C ALA A 34 -7.74 -14.52 -10.19
N MET A 35 -8.61 -13.50 -10.21
CA MET A 35 -9.17 -12.96 -11.46
C MET A 35 -8.11 -12.29 -12.35
N CYS A 36 -7.08 -11.68 -11.75
CA CYS A 36 -5.98 -11.05 -12.48
C CYS A 36 -4.84 -12.03 -12.86
N GLY A 37 -4.99 -13.34 -12.59
CA GLY A 37 -3.96 -14.34 -12.86
C GLY A 37 -2.72 -14.22 -11.96
N THR A 38 -2.86 -13.57 -10.80
CA THR A 38 -1.80 -13.47 -9.79
C THR A 38 -2.20 -14.20 -8.52
N SER A 39 -1.25 -14.45 -7.62
CA SER A 39 -1.52 -15.07 -6.32
C SER A 39 -1.15 -14.13 -5.18
N VAL A 40 -1.93 -14.20 -4.11
CA VAL A 40 -1.56 -13.61 -2.82
C VAL A 40 -0.75 -14.65 -2.05
N PRO A 41 0.37 -14.28 -1.40
CA PRO A 41 1.15 -15.23 -0.63
C PRO A 41 0.34 -15.87 0.51
N ALA A 42 0.49 -17.19 0.70
CA ALA A 42 -0.25 -17.93 1.73
C ALA A 42 0.03 -17.41 3.16
N TRP A 43 1.26 -16.99 3.44
CA TRP A 43 1.63 -16.40 4.73
C TRP A 43 0.81 -15.14 5.05
N LEU A 44 0.38 -14.39 4.04
CA LEU A 44 -0.45 -13.21 4.24
C LEU A 44 -1.85 -13.63 4.70
N GLY A 45 -2.40 -14.70 4.14
CA GLY A 45 -3.69 -15.25 4.59
C GLY A 45 -3.67 -15.66 6.06
N ALA A 46 -2.59 -16.32 6.50
CA ALA A 46 -2.42 -16.74 7.88
C ALA A 46 -2.41 -15.56 8.88
N LEU A 47 -1.95 -14.38 8.46
CA LEU A 47 -2.02 -13.17 9.30
C LEU A 47 -3.44 -12.62 9.49
N PHE A 48 -4.36 -12.94 8.58
CA PHE A 48 -5.74 -12.47 8.60
C PHE A 48 -6.73 -13.50 9.16
N GLU A 49 -6.30 -14.75 9.36
CA GLU A 49 -7.13 -15.81 9.93
C GLU A 49 -7.59 -15.45 11.35
N GLY A 50 -8.89 -15.58 11.61
CA GLY A 50 -9.49 -15.23 12.91
C GLY A 50 -9.81 -13.74 13.09
N THR A 51 -9.60 -12.91 12.06
CA THR A 51 -9.91 -11.47 12.07
C THR A 51 -11.22 -11.12 11.32
N GLU A 52 -12.01 -12.13 10.96
CA GLU A 52 -13.21 -11.99 10.12
C GLU A 52 -14.25 -11.06 10.75
N ASP A 53 -14.46 -11.21 12.05
CA ASP A 53 -15.44 -10.43 12.83
C ASP A 53 -14.81 -9.25 13.58
N ASP A 54 -13.49 -9.04 13.46
CA ASP A 54 -12.75 -7.94 14.09
C ASP A 54 -12.14 -6.98 13.05
N PRO A 55 -12.91 -5.95 12.63
CA PRO A 55 -12.44 -5.00 11.64
C PRO A 55 -11.31 -4.09 12.16
N GLU A 56 -11.11 -3.94 13.47
CA GLU A 56 -10.01 -3.15 14.02
C GLU A 56 -8.68 -3.90 13.90
N ILE A 57 -8.64 -5.14 14.40
CA ILE A 57 -7.46 -6.00 14.29
C ILE A 57 -7.09 -6.21 12.81
N ARG A 58 -8.08 -6.43 11.95
CA ARG A 58 -7.86 -6.57 10.51
C ARG A 58 -7.20 -5.34 9.87
N ARG A 59 -7.63 -4.12 10.26
CA ARG A 59 -6.98 -2.88 9.79
C ARG A 59 -5.57 -2.74 10.35
N MET A 60 -5.33 -3.13 11.59
CA MET A 60 -4.00 -3.10 12.21
C MET A 60 -3.04 -4.02 11.46
N VAL A 61 -3.43 -5.28 11.22
CA VAL A 61 -2.65 -6.25 10.43
C VAL A 61 -2.35 -5.69 9.04
N ALA A 62 -3.36 -5.18 8.34
CA ALA A 62 -3.18 -4.58 7.02
C ALA A 62 -2.19 -3.40 7.02
N SER A 63 -2.25 -2.55 8.06
CA SER A 63 -1.35 -1.40 8.21
C SER A 63 0.10 -1.83 8.39
N ILE A 64 0.33 -2.82 9.25
CA ILE A 64 1.67 -3.35 9.55
C ILE A 64 2.26 -4.00 8.32
N VAL A 65 1.51 -4.88 7.64
CA VAL A 65 1.98 -5.55 6.42
C VAL A 65 2.36 -4.54 5.34
N ALA A 66 1.50 -3.53 5.10
CA ALA A 66 1.78 -2.51 4.10
C ALA A 66 3.01 -1.66 4.47
N ALA A 67 3.16 -1.31 5.75
CA ALA A 67 4.32 -0.57 6.23
C ALA A 67 5.63 -1.38 6.08
N GLU A 68 5.62 -2.67 6.41
CA GLU A 68 6.78 -3.55 6.25
C GLU A 68 7.14 -3.78 4.77
N GLN A 69 6.14 -3.87 3.89
CA GLN A 69 6.38 -3.91 2.45
C GLN A 69 7.09 -2.63 1.98
N VAL A 70 6.66 -1.46 2.45
CA VAL A 70 7.31 -0.18 2.13
C VAL A 70 8.74 -0.14 2.67
N ARG A 71 8.95 -0.52 3.94
CA ARG A 71 10.29 -0.58 4.56
C ARG A 71 11.24 -1.49 3.79
N THR A 72 10.74 -2.65 3.35
CA THR A 72 11.52 -3.58 2.54
C THR A 72 11.94 -2.94 1.21
N LEU A 73 11.04 -2.23 0.53
CA LEU A 73 11.34 -1.54 -0.72
C LEU A 73 12.30 -0.36 -0.49
N GLN A 74 12.14 0.40 0.58
CA GLN A 74 13.06 1.46 1.00
C GLN A 74 14.47 0.95 1.27
N ALA A 75 14.61 -0.18 1.98
CA ALA A 75 15.90 -0.82 2.20
C ALA A 75 16.62 -1.24 0.90
N ASN A 76 15.89 -1.29 -0.22
CA ASN A 76 16.41 -1.57 -1.55
C ASN A 76 16.49 -0.30 -2.44
N GLY A 77 16.45 0.89 -1.85
CA GLY A 77 16.69 2.16 -2.53
C GLY A 77 15.47 2.80 -3.21
N ILE A 78 14.25 2.43 -2.82
CA ILE A 78 13.02 3.07 -3.32
C ILE A 78 12.45 4.00 -2.25
N ASP A 79 12.40 5.30 -2.53
CA ASP A 79 11.91 6.31 -1.56
C ASP A 79 10.56 6.92 -1.92
N GLU A 80 10.01 6.62 -3.10
CA GLU A 80 8.73 7.12 -3.58
C GLU A 80 7.69 6.00 -3.70
N PHE A 81 6.47 6.27 -3.22
CA PHE A 81 5.38 5.28 -3.18
C PHE A 81 4.05 5.92 -3.55
N HIS A 82 3.24 5.19 -4.32
CA HIS A 82 1.87 5.56 -4.61
C HIS A 82 0.91 4.69 -3.80
N PHE A 83 0.10 5.27 -2.91
CA PHE A 83 -0.86 4.51 -2.12
C PHE A 83 -2.26 4.54 -2.72
N TYR A 84 -2.84 3.36 -2.92
CA TYR A 84 -4.25 3.23 -3.28
C TYR A 84 -5.12 3.29 -2.04
N THR A 85 -5.79 4.43 -1.83
CA THR A 85 -6.67 4.65 -0.66
C THR A 85 -8.04 3.99 -0.83
N LEU A 86 -8.49 3.75 -2.07
CA LEU A 86 -9.82 3.20 -2.39
C LEU A 86 -10.97 3.93 -1.66
N ASN A 87 -10.89 5.27 -1.62
CA ASN A 87 -11.82 6.16 -0.89
C ASN A 87 -11.91 5.90 0.62
N ARG A 88 -10.90 5.24 1.21
CA ARG A 88 -10.76 4.95 2.65
C ARG A 88 -9.38 5.39 3.14
N PRO A 89 -9.19 6.68 3.41
CA PRO A 89 -7.88 7.25 3.71
C PRO A 89 -7.31 6.83 5.07
N GLU A 90 -8.13 6.32 6.00
CA GLU A 90 -7.75 6.04 7.39
C GLU A 90 -6.60 5.03 7.47
N LEU A 91 -6.64 4.02 6.61
CA LEU A 91 -5.62 2.96 6.56
C LEU A 91 -4.28 3.51 6.04
N THR A 92 -4.31 4.28 4.96
CA THR A 92 -3.12 4.96 4.42
C THR A 92 -2.56 5.99 5.40
N TYR A 93 -3.42 6.69 6.14
CA TYR A 93 -3.02 7.63 7.18
C TYR A 93 -2.28 6.95 8.33
N ALA A 94 -2.77 5.79 8.79
CA ALA A 94 -2.09 4.97 9.79
C ALA A 94 -0.72 4.49 9.30
N ILE A 95 -0.63 4.02 8.05
CA ILE A 95 0.64 3.60 7.43
C ILE A 95 1.63 4.76 7.37
N ALA A 96 1.19 5.94 6.95
CA ALA A 96 2.03 7.14 6.94
C ALA A 96 2.61 7.43 8.33
N HIS A 97 1.79 7.28 9.39
CA HIS A 97 2.25 7.46 10.77
C HIS A 97 3.30 6.42 11.18
N ILE A 98 3.08 5.14 10.85
CA ILE A 98 4.03 4.05 11.10
C ILE A 98 5.37 4.29 10.39
N LEU A 99 5.33 4.87 9.20
CA LEU A 99 6.51 5.23 8.41
C LEU A 99 7.20 6.52 8.88
N GLY A 100 6.70 7.16 9.94
CA GLY A 100 7.28 8.40 10.48
C GLY A 100 6.86 9.66 9.74
N VAL A 101 5.98 9.56 8.75
CA VAL A 101 5.40 10.72 8.06
C VAL A 101 4.37 11.36 8.98
N ARG A 102 4.40 12.70 9.07
CA ARG A 102 3.44 13.49 9.85
C ARG A 102 2.82 14.58 8.95
N PRO A 103 1.59 15.01 9.23
CA PRO A 103 1.07 16.25 8.66
C PRO A 103 2.07 17.37 8.94
N ARG A 104 2.35 18.20 7.93
CA ARG A 104 3.12 19.44 8.17
C ARG A 104 2.18 20.46 8.76
N ASP A 105 2.54 21.06 9.88
CA ASP A 105 1.79 22.15 10.48
C ASP A 105 1.62 23.28 9.43
N GLY A 106 0.38 23.64 9.11
CA GLY A 106 0.06 24.76 8.22
C GLY A 106 -0.19 24.45 6.74
N ALA A 107 -0.37 23.18 6.33
CA ALA A 107 -0.92 22.90 5.00
C ALA A 107 -2.40 23.32 4.92
N SER A 108 -2.66 24.60 4.63
CA SER A 108 -3.98 25.06 4.21
C SER A 108 -4.43 24.20 3.04
N ALA A 109 -5.60 23.58 3.15
CA ALA A 109 -6.21 22.91 2.02
C ALA A 109 -6.19 23.85 0.79
N PRO A 110 -5.80 23.39 -0.41
CA PRO A 110 -5.93 24.20 -1.60
C PRO A 110 -7.40 24.67 -1.68
N PRO A 111 -7.66 25.96 -2.00
CA PRO A 111 -9.02 26.46 -2.08
C PRO A 111 -9.82 25.55 -3.00
N ALA A 112 -10.98 25.08 -2.52
CA ALA A 112 -11.85 24.23 -3.30
C ALA A 112 -12.07 24.90 -4.66
N ALA A 113 -11.70 24.22 -5.74
CA ALA A 113 -11.93 24.70 -7.09
C ALA A 113 -13.43 24.97 -7.20
N GLY A 114 -13.80 26.26 -7.22
CA GLY A 114 -15.17 26.69 -7.35
C GLY A 114 -15.74 26.04 -8.60
N ARG A 115 -16.76 25.20 -8.41
CA ARG A 115 -17.57 24.75 -9.54
C ARG A 115 -18.37 25.96 -10.05
N PRO A 116 -18.48 26.14 -11.38
CA PRO A 116 -19.32 27.18 -11.96
C PRO A 116 -20.80 26.97 -11.60
#